data_AF-A0AA51NCZ0-F1
#
_entry.id   AF-A0AA51NCZ0-F1
#
_cell.length_a   1.000
_cell.length_b   1.000
_cell.length_c   1.000
_cell.angle_alpha   90.00
_cell.angle_beta   90.00
_cell.angle_gamma   90.00
#
_symmetry.space_group_name_H-M   'P 1'
#
loop_
_entity.id
_entity.type
_entity.pdbx_description
1 polymer ?
#
loop_
_entity_poly.entity_id
_entity_poly.type
_entity_poly.pdbx_seq_one_letter_code
_entity_poly.pdbx_strand_id
1 'polypeptide(L)'
;MKTTYFLLITTFLIFTGCNLQEKIDKITTFNITNSTEFTVPSSTLVDVPIDIGTPDINTSSKQTFENNNTRADLVENVNLSELKLSITNPNDRTFSFLKSLKIYISNDAEGKTLIAENQDISENVGSTLNLETTGTDLSEYIKEDTYSLEFEAVTRETTNSKTDIRAEMVFEVRAKIL
;
A
#
# COMPACT_ATOMS: atom_id res chain seq x y z
N MET A 1 2.88 32.95 -45.82
CA MET A 1 3.16 31.52 -46.10
C MET A 1 4.22 30.92 -45.17
N LYS A 2 5.31 31.62 -44.80
CA LYS A 2 6.33 31.08 -43.87
C LYS A 2 5.84 30.92 -42.41
N THR A 3 4.97 31.81 -41.95
CA THR A 3 4.38 31.80 -40.60
C THR A 3 3.41 30.64 -40.38
N THR A 4 2.69 30.21 -41.41
CA THR A 4 1.79 29.04 -41.35
C THR A 4 2.55 27.71 -41.24
N TYR A 5 3.73 27.60 -41.83
CA TYR A 5 4.60 26.41 -41.69
C TYR A 5 5.24 26.33 -40.30
N PHE A 6 5.58 27.46 -39.69
CA PHE A 6 6.15 27.50 -38.34
C PHE A 6 5.13 27.02 -37.29
N LEU A 7 3.86 27.42 -37.43
CA LEU A 7 2.77 26.98 -36.54
C LEU A 7 2.46 25.47 -36.67
N LEU A 8 2.65 24.90 -37.87
CA LEU A 8 2.44 23.48 -38.16
C LEU A 8 3.55 22.58 -37.59
N ILE A 9 4.79 23.07 -37.57
CA ILE A 9 5.95 22.36 -36.99
C ILE A 9 5.88 22.34 -35.45
N THR A 10 5.46 23.43 -34.81
CA THR A 10 5.29 23.47 -33.35
C THR A 10 4.18 22.53 -32.87
N THR A 11 3.12 22.35 -33.66
CA THR A 11 2.00 21.46 -33.32
C THR A 11 2.37 19.98 -33.47
N PHE A 12 3.27 19.63 -34.41
CA PHE A 12 3.73 18.24 -34.59
C PHE A 12 4.68 17.77 -33.48
N LEU A 13 5.47 18.67 -32.90
CA LEU A 13 6.39 18.38 -31.78
C LEU A 13 5.68 18.04 -30.46
N ILE A 14 4.43 18.49 -30.29
CA ILE A 14 3.65 18.25 -29.07
C ILE A 14 3.03 16.83 -29.07
N PHE A 15 2.75 16.27 -30.25
CA PHE A 15 2.08 14.95 -30.35
C PHE A 15 3.00 13.75 -30.10
N THR A 16 4.32 13.91 -30.18
CA THR A 16 5.28 12.83 -29.88
C THR A 16 5.67 12.74 -28.40
N GLY A 17 5.29 13.74 -27.59
CA GLY A 17 5.69 13.82 -26.18
C GLY A 17 5.02 12.79 -25.27
N CYS A 18 3.75 12.45 -25.52
CA CYS A 18 2.99 11.54 -24.65
C CYS A 18 3.58 10.12 -24.60
N ASN A 19 3.99 9.58 -25.76
CA ASN A 19 4.59 8.24 -25.83
C ASN A 19 6.01 8.17 -25.24
N LEU A 20 6.67 9.32 -25.08
CA LEU A 20 7.98 9.39 -24.43
C LEU A 20 7.84 9.44 -22.92
N GLN A 21 6.84 10.17 -22.40
CA GLN A 21 6.55 10.24 -20.98
C GLN A 21 6.18 8.86 -20.40
N GLU A 22 5.30 8.10 -21.06
CA GLU A 22 4.94 6.75 -20.59
C GLU A 22 6.14 5.79 -20.53
N LYS A 23 7.06 5.91 -21.49
CA LYS A 23 8.29 5.11 -21.50
C LYS A 23 9.23 5.49 -20.38
N ILE A 24 9.29 6.79 -20.08
CA ILE A 24 10.06 7.37 -18.98
C ILE A 24 9.50 6.89 -17.64
N ASP A 25 8.19 7.01 -17.42
CA ASP A 25 7.56 6.62 -16.17
C ASP A 25 7.79 5.13 -15.90
N LYS A 26 7.75 4.29 -16.95
CA LYS A 26 8.01 2.85 -16.83
C LYS A 26 9.46 2.52 -16.42
N ILE A 27 10.44 3.33 -16.81
CA ILE A 27 11.84 3.10 -16.42
C ILE A 27 12.19 3.74 -15.07
N THR A 28 11.38 4.67 -14.57
CA THR A 28 11.55 5.30 -13.25
C THR A 28 10.60 4.75 -12.19
N THR A 29 9.86 3.67 -12.52
CA THR A 29 8.98 2.97 -11.58
C THR A 29 9.69 1.74 -11.01
N PHE A 30 9.69 1.59 -9.69
CA PHE A 30 10.26 0.44 -8.99
C PHE A 30 9.41 0.09 -7.77
N ASN A 31 9.56 -1.13 -7.26
CA ASN A 31 8.79 -1.62 -6.13
C ASN A 31 9.60 -1.62 -4.83
N ILE A 32 8.95 -1.25 -3.74
CA ILE A 32 9.43 -1.43 -2.37
C ILE A 32 8.54 -2.46 -1.70
N THR A 33 9.13 -3.55 -1.21
CA THR A 33 8.40 -4.58 -0.47
C THR A 33 8.69 -4.44 1.02
N ASN A 34 7.64 -4.35 1.83
CA ASN A 34 7.72 -4.35 3.29
C ASN A 34 6.93 -5.54 3.84
N SER A 35 7.39 -6.05 4.98
CA SER A 35 6.69 -7.11 5.71
C SER A 35 6.67 -6.79 7.19
N THR A 36 5.53 -6.99 7.83
CA THR A 36 5.37 -6.81 9.28
C THR A 36 4.54 -7.94 9.87
N GLU A 37 4.77 -8.26 11.13
CA GLU A 37 4.01 -9.26 11.87
C GLU A 37 3.28 -8.60 13.04
N PHE A 38 2.01 -8.99 13.23
CA PHE A 38 1.19 -8.49 14.32
C PHE A 38 0.26 -9.59 14.84
N THR A 39 -0.19 -9.43 16.08
CA THR A 39 -1.06 -10.40 16.75
C THR A 39 -2.45 -9.80 16.95
N VAL A 40 -3.45 -10.47 16.40
CA VAL A 40 -4.87 -10.21 16.69
C VAL A 40 -5.23 -10.95 17.98
N PRO A 41 -5.69 -10.26 19.03
CA PRO A 41 -6.08 -10.91 20.27
C PRO A 41 -7.38 -11.73 20.10
N SER A 42 -7.63 -12.64 21.05
CA SER A 42 -8.96 -13.25 21.20
C SER A 42 -10.00 -12.19 21.55
N SER A 43 -11.19 -12.29 20.96
CA SER A 43 -12.30 -11.37 21.19
C SER A 43 -13.60 -12.16 21.43
N THR A 44 -14.34 -11.77 22.45
CA THR A 44 -15.72 -12.24 22.70
C THR A 44 -16.78 -11.33 22.07
N LEU A 45 -16.35 -10.20 21.48
CA LEU A 45 -17.22 -9.27 20.78
C LEU A 45 -17.47 -9.76 19.35
N VAL A 46 -18.71 -9.66 18.89
CA VAL A 46 -19.18 -10.06 17.56
C VAL A 46 -19.90 -8.88 16.93
N ASP A 47 -19.68 -8.65 15.63
CA ASP A 47 -20.26 -7.55 14.85
C ASP A 47 -19.90 -6.14 15.39
N VAL A 48 -18.82 -6.03 16.15
CA VAL A 48 -18.28 -4.76 16.65
C VAL A 48 -16.88 -4.54 16.07
N PRO A 49 -16.56 -3.34 15.54
CA PRO A 49 -15.21 -3.00 15.13
C PRO A 49 -14.22 -3.10 16.29
N ILE A 50 -13.10 -3.77 16.06
CA ILE A 50 -11.94 -3.82 16.98
C ILE A 50 -10.75 -3.16 16.30
N ASP A 51 -10.09 -2.27 17.04
CA ASP A 51 -8.87 -1.57 16.59
C ASP A 51 -7.64 -2.34 17.04
N ILE A 52 -6.75 -2.62 16.10
CA ILE A 52 -5.51 -3.35 16.33
C ILE A 52 -4.38 -2.49 15.76
N GLY A 53 -3.60 -1.89 16.65
CA GLY A 53 -2.40 -1.16 16.28
C GLY A 53 -1.21 -2.09 16.09
N THR A 54 -0.35 -1.79 15.13
CA THR A 54 0.97 -2.42 15.04
C THR A 54 2.05 -1.52 15.64
N PRO A 55 3.19 -2.08 16.07
CA PRO A 55 4.38 -1.28 16.30
C PRO A 55 4.78 -0.49 15.04
N ASP A 56 5.63 0.52 15.22
CA ASP A 56 6.17 1.30 14.12
C ASP A 56 6.97 0.43 13.14
N ILE A 57 6.75 0.67 11.86
CA ILE A 57 7.40 -0.01 10.75
C ILE A 57 8.47 0.93 10.21
N ASN A 58 9.73 0.51 10.30
CA ASN A 58 10.82 1.23 9.65
C ASN A 58 10.65 1.13 8.14
N THR A 59 10.66 2.27 7.48
CA THR A 59 10.60 2.28 6.02
C THR A 59 11.98 1.84 5.51
N SER A 60 12.04 0.70 4.82
CA SER A 60 13.27 0.30 4.10
C SER A 60 13.49 1.16 2.83
N SER A 61 12.82 2.31 2.76
CA SER A 61 12.72 3.20 1.60
C SER A 61 14.06 3.84 1.28
N LYS A 62 14.83 4.26 2.29
CA LYS A 62 16.10 4.97 2.06
C LYS A 62 17.13 4.14 1.29
N GLN A 63 17.39 2.91 1.73
CA GLN A 63 18.31 2.00 1.04
C GLN A 63 17.77 1.61 -0.35
N THR A 64 16.46 1.40 -0.47
CA THR A 64 15.84 1.05 -1.75
C THR A 64 15.90 2.22 -2.74
N PHE A 65 15.72 3.46 -2.29
CA PHE A 65 15.86 4.66 -3.09
C PHE A 65 17.28 4.81 -3.64
N GLU A 66 18.29 4.68 -2.78
CA GLU A 66 19.69 4.74 -3.19
C GLU A 66 20.03 3.66 -4.22
N ASN A 67 19.58 2.41 -3.99
CA ASN A 67 19.80 1.30 -4.92
C ASN A 67 19.13 1.51 -6.29
N ASN A 68 18.05 2.30 -6.33
CA ASN A 68 17.33 2.65 -7.55
C ASN A 68 17.74 4.02 -8.12
N ASN A 69 18.89 4.56 -7.71
CA ASN A 69 19.41 5.88 -8.13
C ASN A 69 18.40 7.02 -7.96
N THR A 70 17.55 6.92 -6.93
CA THR A 70 16.58 7.95 -6.56
C THR A 70 16.80 8.40 -5.11
N ARG A 71 16.04 9.39 -4.70
CA ARG A 71 16.05 9.97 -3.36
C ARG A 71 14.62 10.33 -2.98
N ALA A 72 14.35 10.50 -1.68
CA ALA A 72 13.01 10.85 -1.20
C ALA A 72 12.45 12.13 -1.87
N ASP A 73 13.30 13.11 -2.20
CA ASP A 73 12.92 14.35 -2.90
C ASP A 73 12.55 14.15 -4.38
N LEU A 74 12.92 13.02 -4.97
CA LEU A 74 12.62 12.66 -6.35
C LEU A 74 11.40 11.75 -6.48
N VAL A 75 10.81 11.31 -5.38
CA VAL A 75 9.58 10.50 -5.39
C VAL A 75 8.39 11.40 -5.78
N GLU A 76 7.76 11.09 -6.92
CA GLU A 76 6.56 11.80 -7.40
C GLU A 76 5.29 11.25 -6.82
N ASN A 77 5.17 9.93 -6.83
CA ASN A 77 3.96 9.23 -6.45
C ASN A 77 4.32 7.85 -5.90
N VAL A 78 3.60 7.44 -4.86
CA VAL A 78 3.70 6.09 -4.31
C VAL A 78 2.31 5.54 -4.15
N ASN A 79 2.08 4.34 -4.68
CA ASN A 79 0.83 3.63 -4.49
C ASN A 79 1.08 2.25 -3.88
N LEU A 80 0.17 1.80 -3.01
CA LEU A 80 0.12 0.43 -2.54
C LEU A 80 -0.50 -0.45 -3.63
N SER A 81 0.34 -1.22 -4.32
CA SER A 81 -0.09 -2.10 -5.41
C SER A 81 -0.58 -3.46 -4.92
N GLU A 82 -0.02 -3.95 -3.82
CA GLU A 82 -0.45 -5.21 -3.19
C GLU A 82 -0.39 -5.09 -1.67
N LEU A 83 -1.44 -5.57 -0.99
CA LEU A 83 -1.41 -5.87 0.44
C LEU A 83 -2.04 -7.24 0.67
N LYS A 84 -1.22 -8.14 1.20
CA LYS A 84 -1.58 -9.53 1.47
C LYS A 84 -1.36 -9.84 2.94
N LEU A 85 -2.38 -10.41 3.57
CA LEU A 85 -2.30 -10.95 4.93
C LEU A 85 -2.20 -12.46 4.88
N SER A 86 -1.31 -13.02 5.71
CA SER A 86 -1.18 -14.46 5.89
C SER A 86 -1.16 -14.80 7.38
N ILE A 87 -2.00 -15.75 7.81
CA ILE A 87 -1.93 -16.29 9.17
C ILE A 87 -0.65 -17.11 9.29
N THR A 88 0.20 -16.72 10.23
CA THR A 88 1.45 -17.42 10.53
C THR A 88 1.32 -18.35 11.72
N ASN A 89 0.35 -18.10 12.61
CA ASN A 89 0.06 -18.97 13.74
C ASN A 89 -1.35 -18.68 14.30
N PRO A 90 -2.16 -19.72 14.61
CA PRO A 90 -1.91 -21.15 14.37
C PRO A 90 -2.14 -21.53 12.89
N ASN A 91 -1.42 -22.55 12.42
CA ASN A 91 -1.36 -22.93 10.99
C ASN A 91 -2.66 -23.50 10.43
N ASP A 92 -3.57 -23.97 11.28
CA ASP A 92 -4.87 -24.55 10.93
C ASP A 92 -6.01 -23.53 10.91
N ARG A 93 -5.72 -22.28 11.26
CA ARG A 93 -6.71 -21.19 11.29
C ARG A 93 -6.81 -20.48 9.95
N THR A 94 -8.01 -20.00 9.65
CA THR A 94 -8.33 -19.21 8.47
C THR A 94 -8.90 -17.84 8.85
N PHE A 95 -9.10 -16.96 7.87
CA PHE A 95 -9.74 -15.67 8.05
C PHE A 95 -11.29 -15.73 8.09
N SER A 96 -11.89 -16.93 8.18
CA SER A 96 -13.34 -17.13 8.19
C SER A 96 -14.06 -16.41 9.34
N PHE A 97 -13.35 -15.99 10.37
CA PHE A 97 -13.90 -15.22 11.49
C PHE A 97 -14.06 -13.72 11.18
N LEU A 98 -13.41 -13.20 10.13
CA LEU A 98 -13.43 -11.77 9.76
C LEU A 98 -14.58 -11.46 8.81
N LYS A 99 -15.46 -10.54 9.20
CA LYS A 99 -16.52 -9.98 8.35
C LYS A 99 -16.01 -8.93 7.40
N SER A 100 -15.30 -7.95 7.96
CA SER A 100 -14.64 -6.90 7.19
C SER A 100 -13.33 -6.51 7.86
N LEU A 101 -12.45 -5.91 7.07
CA LEU A 101 -11.17 -5.39 7.53
C LEU A 101 -10.88 -4.08 6.80
N LYS A 102 -10.46 -3.07 7.55
CA LYS A 102 -9.89 -1.83 7.03
C LYS A 102 -8.49 -1.66 7.56
N ILE A 103 -7.60 -1.17 6.73
CA ILE A 103 -6.21 -0.94 7.07
C ILE A 103 -5.89 0.51 6.76
N TYR A 104 -5.32 1.18 7.74
CA TYR A 104 -4.89 2.56 7.66
C TYR A 104 -3.38 2.64 7.83
N ILE A 105 -2.77 3.59 7.14
CA ILE A 105 -1.40 4.03 7.38
C ILE A 105 -1.43 5.34 8.16
N SER A 106 -0.51 5.50 9.10
CA SER A 106 -0.37 6.72 9.88
C SER A 106 1.08 7.12 10.09
N ASN A 107 1.33 8.42 10.16
CA ASN A 107 2.59 9.00 10.64
C ASN A 107 2.28 10.32 11.37
N ASP A 108 3.31 10.91 11.98
CA ASP A 108 3.16 12.15 12.76
C ASP A 108 2.85 13.38 11.87
N ALA A 109 3.19 13.33 10.58
CA ALA A 109 3.09 14.47 9.66
C ALA A 109 1.70 14.59 9.00
N GLU A 110 1.17 13.49 8.46
CA GLU A 110 -0.04 13.44 7.63
C GLU A 110 -1.26 12.90 8.38
N GLY A 111 -1.06 12.29 9.55
CA GLY A 111 -2.12 11.59 10.27
C GLY A 111 -2.54 10.30 9.58
N LYS A 112 -3.82 9.92 9.68
CA LYS A 112 -4.33 8.59 9.31
C LYS A 112 -5.04 8.57 7.96
N THR A 113 -4.64 7.64 7.08
CA THR A 113 -5.20 7.44 5.73
C THR A 113 -5.57 5.98 5.47
N LEU A 114 -6.74 5.72 4.89
CA LEU A 114 -7.18 4.36 4.51
C LEU A 114 -6.42 3.88 3.26
N ILE A 115 -5.71 2.75 3.37
CA ILE A 115 -4.86 2.22 2.29
C ILE A 115 -5.44 0.96 1.64
N ALA A 116 -6.21 0.17 2.38
CA ALA A 116 -6.82 -1.04 1.87
C ALA A 116 -8.03 -1.47 2.72
N GLU A 117 -9.02 -2.13 2.10
CA GLU A 117 -10.17 -2.69 2.80
C GLU A 117 -10.77 -3.91 2.09
N ASN A 118 -11.42 -4.79 2.86
CA ASN A 118 -12.38 -5.76 2.34
C ASN A 118 -13.66 -5.67 3.19
N GLN A 119 -14.80 -5.39 2.57
CA GLN A 119 -16.08 -5.19 3.28
C GLN A 119 -16.90 -6.47 3.47
N ASP A 120 -16.72 -7.47 2.61
CA ASP A 120 -17.44 -8.75 2.67
C ASP A 120 -16.48 -9.93 2.43
N ILE A 121 -15.77 -10.31 3.49
CA ILE A 121 -14.80 -11.41 3.45
C ILE A 121 -15.56 -12.74 3.51
N SER A 122 -15.41 -13.61 2.52
CA SER A 122 -16.10 -14.91 2.48
C SER A 122 -15.79 -15.80 3.70
N GLU A 123 -16.79 -16.54 4.18
CA GLU A 123 -16.60 -17.55 5.24
C GLU A 123 -15.68 -18.71 4.81
N ASN A 124 -15.53 -18.92 3.50
CA ASN A 124 -14.66 -19.95 2.93
C ASN A 124 -13.23 -19.43 2.64
N VAL A 125 -12.89 -18.23 3.10
CA VAL A 125 -11.54 -17.70 2.95
C VAL A 125 -10.53 -18.59 3.67
N GLY A 126 -9.35 -18.76 3.08
CA GLY A 126 -8.27 -19.56 3.66
C GLY A 126 -7.46 -18.79 4.72
N SER A 127 -6.22 -19.21 4.92
CA SER A 127 -5.22 -18.56 5.78
C SER A 127 -4.53 -17.37 5.11
N THR A 128 -4.94 -17.00 3.91
CA THR A 128 -4.41 -15.87 3.14
C THR A 128 -5.56 -14.98 2.67
N LEU A 129 -5.39 -13.68 2.78
CA LEU A 129 -6.35 -12.66 2.37
C LEU A 129 -5.63 -11.57 1.58
N ASN A 130 -6.02 -11.36 0.32
CA ASN A 130 -5.59 -10.20 -0.46
C ASN A 130 -6.59 -9.07 -0.24
N LEU A 131 -6.09 -7.86 -0.04
CA LEU A 131 -6.90 -6.70 0.27
C LEU A 131 -7.10 -5.82 -0.96
N GLU A 132 -8.26 -5.17 -1.06
CA GLU A 132 -8.52 -4.17 -2.10
C GLU A 132 -7.85 -2.85 -1.70
N THR A 133 -6.85 -2.42 -2.48
CA THR A 133 -6.10 -1.19 -2.20
C THR A 133 -6.88 0.04 -2.70
N THR A 134 -6.77 1.16 -1.99
CA THR A 134 -7.60 2.35 -2.29
C THR A 134 -7.07 3.19 -3.46
N GLY A 135 -5.85 2.94 -3.92
CA GLY A 135 -5.21 3.78 -4.94
C GLY A 135 -4.66 5.11 -4.41
N THR A 136 -4.72 5.36 -3.09
CA THR A 136 -4.29 6.63 -2.49
C THR A 136 -2.79 6.85 -2.67
N ASP A 137 -2.38 8.12 -2.80
CA ASP A 137 -0.97 8.50 -2.84
C ASP A 137 -0.37 8.43 -1.44
N LEU A 138 0.66 7.60 -1.28
CA LEU A 138 1.33 7.32 -0.02
C LEU A 138 2.74 7.92 0.05
N SER A 139 3.08 8.83 -0.88
CA SER A 139 4.42 9.41 -0.98
C SER A 139 4.90 10.02 0.34
N GLU A 140 4.04 10.76 1.02
CA GLU A 140 4.38 11.43 2.28
C GLU A 140 4.57 10.46 3.46
N TYR A 141 4.08 9.22 3.36
CA TYR A 141 4.35 8.17 4.35
C TYR A 141 5.66 7.42 4.06
N ILE A 142 5.93 7.17 2.78
CA ILE A 142 7.05 6.33 2.33
C ILE A 142 8.37 7.12 2.25
N LYS A 143 8.29 8.46 2.16
CA LYS A 143 9.43 9.38 2.28
C LYS A 143 9.96 9.50 3.71
N GLU A 144 9.12 9.29 4.72
CA GLU A 144 9.49 9.34 6.13
C GLU A 144 10.25 8.08 6.56
N ASP A 145 11.00 8.17 7.67
CA ASP A 145 11.79 7.06 8.20
C ASP A 145 10.92 5.94 8.80
N THR A 146 9.73 6.29 9.31
CA THR A 146 8.80 5.35 9.96
C THR A 146 7.33 5.70 9.66
N TYR A 147 6.49 4.67 9.57
CA TYR A 147 5.02 4.78 9.64
C TYR A 147 4.44 3.66 10.50
N SER A 148 3.20 3.81 10.92
CA SER A 148 2.46 2.77 11.66
C SER A 148 1.25 2.30 10.83
N LEU A 149 0.78 1.08 11.11
CA LEU A 149 -0.45 0.56 10.53
C LEU A 149 -1.50 0.37 11.62
N GLU A 150 -2.73 0.76 11.31
CA GLU A 150 -3.90 0.55 12.14
C GLU A 150 -4.91 -0.32 11.41
N PHE A 151 -5.43 -1.34 12.08
CA PHE A 151 -6.36 -2.30 11.53
C PHE A 151 -7.69 -2.17 12.26
N GLU A 152 -8.77 -1.92 11.53
CA GLU A 152 -10.13 -1.94 12.05
C GLU A 152 -10.83 -3.19 11.50
N ALA A 153 -11.03 -4.19 12.36
CA ALA A 153 -11.61 -5.47 11.97
C ALA A 153 -13.00 -5.63 12.56
N VAL A 154 -13.95 -6.15 11.77
CA VAL A 154 -15.25 -6.61 12.29
C VAL A 154 -15.27 -8.12 12.22
N THR A 155 -15.54 -8.79 13.33
CA THR A 155 -15.64 -10.26 13.40
C THR A 155 -17.10 -10.72 13.31
N ARG A 156 -17.33 -11.87 12.69
CA ARG A 156 -18.67 -12.51 12.64
C ARG A 156 -18.90 -13.56 13.72
N GLU A 157 -17.83 -13.94 14.42
CA GLU A 157 -17.86 -14.93 15.49
C GLU A 157 -16.84 -14.58 16.57
N THR A 158 -17.02 -15.19 17.75
CA THR A 158 -16.07 -15.05 18.85
C THR A 158 -14.76 -15.77 18.51
N THR A 159 -13.63 -15.14 18.78
CA THR A 159 -12.30 -15.73 18.58
C THR A 159 -11.73 -16.16 19.93
N ASN A 160 -11.52 -17.46 20.11
CA ASN A 160 -11.07 -18.04 21.39
C ASN A 160 -9.54 -18.13 21.53
N SER A 161 -8.79 -17.68 20.53
CA SER A 161 -7.34 -17.67 20.53
C SER A 161 -6.82 -16.43 19.80
N LYS A 162 -5.59 -16.03 20.16
CA LYS A 162 -4.84 -15.04 19.40
C LYS A 162 -4.42 -15.61 18.04
N THR A 163 -4.28 -14.73 17.05
CA THR A 163 -3.78 -15.07 15.71
C THR A 163 -2.58 -14.20 15.40
N ASP A 164 -1.46 -14.80 15.05
CA ASP A 164 -0.33 -14.07 14.49
C ASP A 164 -0.51 -13.99 12.96
N ILE A 165 -0.38 -12.78 12.44
CA ILE A 165 -0.60 -12.45 11.03
C ILE A 165 0.65 -11.74 10.52
N ARG A 166 1.06 -12.11 9.31
CA ARG A 166 2.04 -11.37 8.52
C ARG A 166 1.33 -10.54 7.47
N ALA A 167 1.59 -9.25 7.45
CA ALA A 167 1.23 -8.36 6.34
C ALA A 167 2.42 -8.21 5.40
N GLU A 168 2.21 -8.48 4.12
CA GLU A 168 3.14 -8.27 3.03
C GLU A 168 2.60 -7.15 2.16
N MET A 169 3.37 -6.08 1.98
CA MET A 169 2.98 -4.89 1.24
C MET A 169 3.95 -4.64 0.10
N VAL A 170 3.43 -4.30 -1.07
CA VAL A 170 4.21 -3.86 -2.22
C VAL A 170 3.79 -2.43 -2.56
N PHE A 171 4.74 -1.52 -2.44
CA PHE A 171 4.59 -0.13 -2.83
C PHE A 171 5.22 0.06 -4.21
N GLU A 172 4.44 0.51 -5.19
CA GLU A 172 4.92 0.98 -6.47
C GLU A 172 5.33 2.45 -6.33
N VAL A 173 6.59 2.75 -6.58
CA VAL A 173 7.17 4.09 -6.46
C VAL A 173 7.52 4.60 -7.84
N ARG A 174 7.02 5.79 -8.19
CA ARG A 174 7.42 6.53 -9.39
C ARG A 174 8.33 7.68 -9.01
N ALA A 175 9.52 7.72 -9.61
CA ALA A 175 10.49 8.80 -9.41
C ALA A 175 10.59 9.74 -10.62
N LYS A 176 11.00 10.98 -10.35
CA LYS A 176 11.43 11.96 -11.36
C LYS A 176 12.72 11.52 -12.03
N ILE A 177 12.86 11.83 -13.31
CA ILE A 177 14.18 11.80 -13.95
C ILE A 177 14.98 13.02 -13.47
N LEU A 178 16.28 12.81 -13.19
CA LEU A 178 17.27 13.84 -12.91
C LEU A 178 17.72 14.60 -14.16
#